data_AF-A0A7Y2IN35-F1
#
_entry.id   AF-A0A7Y2IN35-F1
#
_cell.length_a   1.000
_cell.length_b   1.000
_cell.length_c   1.000
_cell.angle_alpha   90.00
_cell.angle_beta   90.00
_cell.angle_gamma   90.00
#
_symmetry.space_group_name_H-M   'P 1'
#
loop_
_entity.id
_entity.type
_entity.pdbx_description
1 polymer ?
#
loop_
_entity_poly.entity_id
_entity_poly.type
_entity_poly.pdbx_seq_one_letter_code
_entity_poly.pdbx_strand_id
1 'polypeptide(L)' 'MTPHAHLGTVQHYVVEGEYESEGTIYAAGTYRNVPPHADVSEMTTQNGATVLMIYDPVE' A
#
# COMPACT_ATOMS: atom_id res chain seq x y z
N MET A 1 8.72 3.65 -0.97
CA MET A 1 8.57 3.63 0.51
C MET A 1 9.52 2.60 1.07
N THR A 2 10.18 2.85 2.21
CA THR A 2 11.09 1.89 2.84
C THR A 2 10.31 0.77 3.53
N PRO A 3 10.90 -0.44 3.66
CA PRO A 3 10.28 -1.53 4.38
C PRO A 3 9.91 -1.17 5.82
N HIS A 4 8.70 -1.53 6.25
CA HIS A 4 8.18 -1.34 7.60
C HIS A 4 6.99 -2.28 7.86
N ALA A 5 6.53 -2.39 9.10
CA ALA A 5 5.31 -3.12 9.44
C ALA A 5 4.26 -2.17 10.02
N HIS A 6 2.98 -2.40 9.70
CA HIS A 6 1.87 -1.65 10.30
C HIS A 6 1.49 -2.22 11.68
N LEU A 7 1.11 -1.34 12.61
CA LEU A 7 0.58 -1.77 13.92
C LEU A 7 -0.89 -2.22 13.84
N GLY A 8 -1.69 -1.53 13.03
CA GLY A 8 -3.10 -1.83 12.77
C GLY A 8 -3.33 -2.26 11.32
N THR A 9 -4.55 -2.66 11.00
CA THR A 9 -4.97 -2.90 9.63
C THR A 9 -4.86 -1.60 8.82
N VAL A 10 -4.38 -1.71 7.58
CA VAL A 10 -4.37 -0.60 6.63
C VAL A 10 -5.10 -0.99 5.36
N GLN A 11 -6.15 -0.25 5.05
CA GLN A 11 -6.83 -0.34 3.77
C GLN A 11 -6.12 0.58 2.77
N HIS A 12 -5.79 0.04 1.61
CA HIS A 12 -4.92 0.70 0.64
C HIS A 12 -5.59 0.69 -0.73
N TYR A 13 -5.90 1.89 -1.26
CA TYR A 13 -6.57 2.05 -2.55
C TYR A 13 -5.78 2.98 -3.47
N VAL A 14 -5.44 2.51 -4.67
CA VAL A 14 -4.74 3.33 -5.67
C VAL A 14 -5.75 4.22 -6.40
N VAL A 15 -5.63 5.52 -6.21
CA VAL A 15 -6.52 6.53 -6.81
C VAL A 15 -6.09 6.85 -8.23
N GLU A 16 -4.79 7.03 -8.45
CA GLU A 16 -4.19 7.41 -9.74
C GLU A 16 -2.78 6.80 -9.87
N GLY A 17 -2.36 6.54 -11.11
CA GLY A 17 -1.05 6.00 -11.43
C GLY A 17 -0.91 4.53 -11.04
N GLU A 18 0.34 4.11 -10.82
CA GLU A 18 0.67 2.74 -10.46
C GLU A 18 2.01 2.66 -9.69
N TYR A 19 2.16 1.60 -8.90
CA TYR A 19 3.43 1.26 -8.26
C TYR A 19 3.66 -0.25 -8.34
N GLU A 20 4.92 -0.64 -8.27
CA GLU A 20 5.33 -2.04 -8.15
C GLU A 20 5.72 -2.33 -6.69
N SER A 21 5.31 -3.49 -6.19
CA SER A 21 5.83 -4.06 -4.95
C SER A 21 5.84 -5.57 -5.06
N GLU A 22 6.95 -6.20 -4.69
CA GLU A 22 7.14 -7.66 -4.73
C GLU A 22 6.85 -8.28 -6.11
N GLY A 23 7.24 -7.60 -7.19
CA GLY A 23 6.99 -8.05 -8.56
C GLY A 23 5.54 -7.95 -9.01
N THR A 24 4.66 -7.36 -8.20
CA THR A 24 3.25 -7.11 -8.53
C THR A 24 3.03 -5.64 -8.82
N ILE A 25 2.39 -5.34 -9.95
CA ILE A 25 1.97 -3.98 -10.31
C ILE A 25 0.56 -3.74 -9.77
N TYR A 26 0.44 -2.66 -9.00
CA TYR A 26 -0.83 -2.19 -8.44
C TYR A 26 -1.20 -0.86 -9.12
N ALA A 27 -2.12 -0.93 -10.07
CA ALA A 27 -2.59 0.21 -10.85
C ALA A 27 -3.83 0.87 -10.22
N ALA A 28 -4.20 2.06 -10.69
CA ALA A 28 -5.41 2.78 -10.29
C ALA A 28 -6.66 1.86 -10.26
N GLY A 29 -7.43 1.96 -9.17
CA GLY A 29 -8.55 1.06 -8.88
C GLY A 29 -8.20 -0.17 -8.05
N THR A 30 -6.90 -0.45 -7.82
CA THR A 30 -6.51 -1.59 -6.99
C THR A 30 -6.78 -1.32 -5.52
N TYR A 31 -7.54 -2.20 -4.87
CA TYR A 31 -7.76 -2.24 -3.43
C TYR A 31 -6.96 -3.38 -2.79
N ARG A 32 -6.35 -3.10 -1.63
CA ARG A 32 -5.69 -4.09 -0.76
C ARG A 32 -6.15 -3.86 0.67
N ASN A 33 -6.38 -4.95 1.40
CA ASN A 33 -6.55 -4.92 2.84
C ASN A 33 -5.31 -5.52 3.49
N VAL A 34 -4.46 -4.67 4.08
CA VAL A 34 -3.18 -5.06 4.67
C VAL A 34 -3.40 -5.33 6.17
N PRO A 35 -3.26 -6.58 6.66
CA PRO A 35 -3.54 -6.90 8.05
C PRO A 35 -2.49 -6.30 9.01
N PRO A 36 -2.80 -6.20 10.32
CA PRO A 36 -1.84 -5.75 11.31
C PRO A 36 -0.60 -6.64 11.33
N HIS A 37 0.56 -6.05 11.59
CA HIS A 37 1.87 -6.69 11.59
C HIS A 37 2.31 -7.30 10.26
N ALA A 38 1.59 -7.04 9.16
CA ALA A 38 2.09 -7.37 7.83
C ALA A 38 3.29 -6.50 7.48
N ASP A 39 4.30 -7.13 6.89
CA ASP A 39 5.41 -6.42 6.30
C ASP A 39 4.95 -5.69 5.03
N VAL A 40 5.33 -4.42 4.94
CA VAL A 40 5.19 -3.59 3.75
C VAL A 40 6.54 -3.59 3.05
N SER A 41 6.59 -4.29 1.94
CA SER A 41 7.77 -4.32 1.07
C SER A 41 8.00 -2.98 0.37
N GLU A 42 9.18 -2.83 -0.23
CA GLU A 42 9.51 -1.63 -0.99
C GLU A 42 8.46 -1.38 -2.09
N MET A 43 8.09 -0.11 -2.24
CA MET A 43 7.22 0.37 -3.30
C MET A 43 8.01 1.30 -4.21
N THR A 44 8.06 0.97 -5.50
CA THR A 44 8.70 1.74 -6.55
C THR A 44 7.68 2.18 -7.60
N THR A 45 7.93 3.29 -8.29
CA THR A 45 7.04 3.77 -9.36
C THR A 45 7.86 4.50 -10.41
N GLN A 46 7.46 4.38 -11.67
CA GLN A 46 8.10 5.08 -12.79
C GLN A 46 7.52 6.49 -12.99
N ASN A 47 6.19 6.61 -12.90
CA ASN A 47 5.46 7.84 -13.23
C ASN A 47 4.72 8.47 -12.04
N GLY A 48 4.85 7.88 -10.84
CA GLY A 48 4.12 8.30 -9.65
C GLY A 48 2.82 7.52 -9.44
N ALA A 49 2.33 7.54 -8.20
CA ALA A 49 1.03 7.01 -7.81
C ALA A 49 0.45 7.85 -6.67
N THR A 50 -0.87 8.02 -6.68
CA THR A 50 -1.63 8.58 -5.56
C THR A 50 -2.40 7.47 -4.90
N VAL A 51 -2.19 7.29 -3.59
CA VAL A 51 -2.79 6.21 -2.81
C VAL A 51 -3.57 6.78 -1.64
N LEU A 52 -4.82 6.35 -1.48
CA LEU A 52 -5.60 6.52 -0.26
C LEU A 52 -5.27 5.38 0.71
N MET A 53 -4.75 5.73 1.88
CA MET A 53 -4.49 4.79 2.97
C MET A 53 -5.42 5.13 4.14
N ILE A 54 -6.22 4.16 4.58
CA ILE A 54 -7.08 4.28 5.76
C ILE A 54 -6.51 3.35 6.82
N TYR A 55 -6.09 3.94 7.94
CA TYR A 55 -5.55 3.21 9.08
C TYR A 55 -6.68 2.92 10.05
N ASP A 56 -6.92 1.65 10.32
CA ASP A 56 -7.85 1.25 11.36
C ASP A 56 -7.23 1.62 12.73
N PRO A 57 -8.06 1.99 13.73
CA PRO A 57 -7.58 2.32 15.06
C PRO A 57 -6.90 1.10 15.70
N VAL A 58 -5.81 1.35 16.42
CA VAL A 58 -5.15 0.35 17.28
C VAL A 58 -5.68 0.56 18.69
N GLU A 59 -6.16 -0.50 19.34
CA GLU A 59 -6.58 -0.47 20.75
C GLU A 59 -5.42 -0.29 21.72
#